data_AF-A0A4R5KXS8-F1
#
_entry.id   AF-A0A4R5KXS8-F1
#
_cell.length_a   1.000
_cell.length_b   1.000
_cell.length_c   1.000
_cell.angle_alpha   90.00
_cell.angle_beta   90.00
_cell.angle_gamma   90.00
#
_symmetry.space_group_name_H-M   'P 1'
#
loop_
_entity.id
_entity.type
_entity.pdbx_description
1 polymer ?
#
loop_
_entity_poly.entity_id
_entity_poly.type
_entity_poly.pdbx_seq_one_letter_code
_entity_poly.pdbx_strand_id
1 'polypeptide(L)'
;MKRFTKFFAIMSILCSMIFTAMPIKSYAAAVSPSGSGTAADPYILKTVDNLEWLSQQVNGGNGNLYVELGNNIDASSLILNPIGSMANPFRGVFDGKGNKISNLRVSNPSTNNVGMFGYTEVGSVIRNLGLESINVTGGNSTGGLVGRSYSSIENCYTTGTVKGSANAFNIGGLAGNNHATISNSHSSANVTGGSNSLRIGGLVGQNAGSPNPLATITNSYATGNVTGQWIIGGLAGENSYFGEINSSTASGGVSGLAEFIGSLAGRSVNGGIYNSSATGTISGGSKNIPGLIGSSKDYLQDATYVKTASDFIYTNADGTATIVGYAGSNTSVNIPSVLEGYNVTAIQDAFVNNTHLNSVTVEDKSINFTESGEAVTSNITIRGYRSSTAQIFATDYSLKFESLDGSSEGGGTENGGNGDGSSGNTDESQKIDITGDVSSTLIIVTVPTSVSFAIKTNSEVNPFVSVPFSVQNESKAPVDVEVLGFQANPDTSAKVVDAKKYSDTDWRKLSASKSEQEIALGLNVDGSTIWSPAEIEGETPNTVVDSIRVDRLGSKEIKLEGKHGMAFKQSKVLGYKMHIRVELAS
;
A
#
# COMPACT_ATOMS: atom_id res chain seq x y z
N MET A 1 56.06 51.83 11.06
CA MET A 1 56.07 51.48 9.61
C MET A 1 57.06 50.37 9.24
N LYS A 2 58.32 50.34 9.69
CA LYS A 2 59.30 49.29 9.27
C LYS A 2 59.05 47.85 9.76
N ARG A 3 58.18 47.63 10.76
CA ARG A 3 57.82 46.27 11.24
C ARG A 3 56.64 45.63 10.48
N PHE A 4 55.82 46.42 9.79
CA PHE A 4 54.69 45.91 9.00
C PHE A 4 55.11 45.40 7.61
N THR A 5 56.18 45.96 7.04
CA THR A 5 56.67 45.58 5.71
C THR A 5 57.38 44.22 5.70
N LYS A 6 58.00 43.81 6.82
CA LYS A 6 58.62 42.47 6.95
C LYS A 6 57.59 41.34 7.08
N PHE A 7 56.41 41.62 7.66
CA PHE A 7 55.35 40.63 7.82
C PHE A 7 54.70 40.28 6.47
N PHE A 8 54.52 41.27 5.58
CA PHE A 8 54.00 41.05 4.23
C PHE A 8 55.00 40.34 3.30
N ALA A 9 56.30 40.65 3.42
CA ALA A 9 57.33 39.96 2.63
C ALA A 9 57.42 38.46 2.99
N ILE A 10 57.34 38.11 4.28
CA ILE A 10 57.35 36.70 4.73
C ILE A 10 56.05 35.98 4.34
N MET A 11 54.90 36.67 4.36
CA MET A 11 53.63 36.08 3.90
C MET A 11 53.60 35.86 2.38
N SER A 12 54.23 36.74 1.60
CA SER A 12 54.33 36.57 0.14
C SER A 12 55.25 35.42 -0.28
N ILE A 13 56.31 35.16 0.50
CA ILE A 13 57.25 34.05 0.26
C ILE A 13 56.67 32.71 0.77
N LEU A 14 55.88 32.72 1.86
CA LEU A 14 55.13 31.53 2.27
C LEU A 14 53.99 31.18 1.29
N CYS A 15 53.37 32.17 0.65
CA CYS A 15 52.32 31.93 -0.34
C CYS A 15 52.85 31.36 -1.66
N SER A 16 54.13 31.60 -1.99
CA SER A 16 54.77 31.00 -3.18
C SER A 16 55.37 29.61 -2.93
N MET A 17 55.53 29.18 -1.67
CA MET A 17 56.08 27.85 -1.32
C MET A 17 55.02 26.79 -1.01
N ILE A 18 53.73 27.13 -0.96
CA ILE A 18 52.62 26.17 -0.78
C ILE A 18 52.05 25.68 -2.14
N PHE A 19 52.60 26.12 -3.27
CA PHE A 19 52.48 25.42 -4.55
C PHE A 19 53.48 24.25 -4.61
N THR A 20 53.49 23.39 -3.59
CA THR A 20 54.12 22.07 -3.73
C THR A 20 53.26 21.26 -4.67
N ALA A 21 53.75 21.12 -5.90
CA ALA A 21 53.38 20.14 -6.91
C ALA A 21 52.43 19.05 -6.39
N MET A 22 51.11 19.27 -6.55
CA MET A 22 50.24 18.14 -6.76
C MET A 22 50.78 17.44 -8.01
N PRO A 23 50.96 16.11 -8.00
CA PRO A 23 51.32 15.40 -9.21
C PRO A 23 50.19 15.65 -10.21
N ILE A 24 50.46 16.50 -11.20
CA ILE A 24 49.67 16.54 -12.42
C ILE A 24 49.93 15.16 -13.03
N LYS A 25 49.05 14.19 -12.77
CA LYS A 25 48.93 13.04 -13.65
C LYS A 25 48.69 13.65 -15.02
N SER A 26 49.69 13.59 -15.90
CA SER A 26 49.45 13.82 -17.32
C SER A 26 48.48 12.72 -17.72
N TYR A 27 47.19 13.05 -17.83
CA TYR A 27 46.21 12.12 -18.34
C TYR A 27 46.65 11.78 -19.76
N ALA A 28 47.04 10.53 -19.98
CA ALA A 28 46.98 9.98 -21.33
C ALA A 28 45.53 10.23 -21.80
N ALA A 29 45.37 10.76 -23.02
CA ALA A 29 44.04 11.03 -23.56
C ALA A 29 43.22 9.73 -23.51
N ALA A 30 42.06 9.77 -22.88
CA ALA A 30 41.20 8.60 -22.76
C ALA A 30 40.88 8.05 -24.17
N VAL A 31 40.90 6.73 -24.32
CA VAL A 31 40.83 6.10 -25.64
C VAL A 31 39.40 6.07 -26.13
N SER A 32 39.16 6.64 -27.31
CA SER A 32 37.83 6.64 -27.94
C SER A 32 37.40 5.19 -28.30
N PRO A 33 36.15 4.81 -28.01
CA PRO A 33 35.58 3.53 -28.41
C PRO A 33 35.29 3.47 -29.92
N SER A 34 35.03 2.27 -30.43
CA SER A 34 34.48 2.09 -31.79
C SER A 34 33.03 2.56 -31.88
N GLY A 35 32.58 2.93 -33.08
CA GLY A 35 31.24 3.44 -33.35
C GLY A 35 31.23 4.96 -33.54
N SER A 36 30.06 5.53 -33.82
CA SER A 36 29.85 6.98 -34.04
C SER A 36 28.94 7.63 -33.00
N GLY A 37 28.40 6.85 -32.06
CA GLY A 37 27.54 7.35 -30.99
C GLY A 37 26.10 7.64 -31.42
N THR A 38 25.68 7.11 -32.57
CA THR A 38 24.31 7.23 -33.09
C THR A 38 23.49 5.99 -32.74
N ALA A 39 22.16 6.06 -32.84
CA ALA A 39 21.30 4.90 -32.58
C ALA A 39 21.61 3.69 -33.48
N ALA A 40 22.01 3.94 -34.73
CA ALA A 40 22.36 2.90 -35.70
C ALA A 40 23.80 2.38 -35.54
N ASP A 41 24.66 3.17 -34.91
CA ASP A 41 26.07 2.85 -34.70
C ASP A 41 26.56 3.41 -33.34
N PRO A 42 26.15 2.76 -32.23
CA PRO A 42 26.47 3.20 -30.88
C PRO A 42 27.98 3.11 -30.58
N TYR A 43 28.44 3.91 -29.63
CA TYR A 43 29.79 3.73 -29.08
C TYR A 43 29.87 2.46 -28.24
N ILE A 44 30.82 1.58 -28.56
CA ILE A 44 31.00 0.29 -27.85
C ILE A 44 32.13 0.39 -26.81
N LEU A 45 31.76 0.46 -25.53
CA LEU A 45 32.70 0.53 -24.41
C LEU A 45 33.17 -0.87 -24.03
N LYS A 46 34.49 -1.10 -24.12
CA LYS A 46 35.11 -2.39 -23.77
C LYS A 46 36.13 -2.30 -22.64
N THR A 47 36.61 -1.09 -22.36
CA THR A 47 37.68 -0.85 -21.39
C THR A 47 37.33 0.30 -20.45
N VAL A 48 38.05 0.35 -19.33
CA VAL A 48 37.96 1.46 -18.38
C VAL A 48 38.33 2.81 -19.02
N ASP A 49 39.26 2.82 -19.99
CA ASP A 49 39.62 4.04 -20.72
C ASP A 49 38.47 4.54 -21.61
N ASN A 50 37.66 3.64 -22.20
CA ASN A 50 36.47 4.06 -22.93
C ASN A 50 35.41 4.67 -22.01
N LEU A 51 35.30 4.16 -20.77
CA LEU A 51 34.40 4.71 -19.77
C LEU A 51 34.85 6.11 -19.31
N GLU A 52 36.15 6.30 -19.09
CA GLU A 52 36.71 7.63 -18.79
C GLU A 52 36.52 8.60 -19.98
N TRP A 53 36.71 8.12 -21.21
CA TRP A 53 36.47 8.90 -22.42
C TRP A 53 35.01 9.38 -22.51
N LEU A 54 34.04 8.51 -22.23
CA LEU A 54 32.63 8.88 -22.23
C LEU A 54 32.36 10.01 -21.21
N SER A 55 32.91 9.90 -20.01
CA SER A 55 32.79 10.97 -19.00
C SER A 55 33.34 12.31 -19.53
N GLN A 56 34.49 12.29 -20.20
CA GLN A 56 35.08 13.49 -20.79
C GLN A 56 34.21 14.09 -21.90
N GLN A 57 33.62 13.26 -22.78
CA GLN A 57 32.73 13.74 -23.85
C GLN A 57 31.48 14.41 -23.31
N VAL A 58 30.77 13.73 -22.40
CA VAL A 58 29.52 14.25 -21.83
C VAL A 58 29.80 15.54 -21.06
N ASN A 59 30.84 15.56 -20.22
CA ASN A 59 31.21 16.75 -19.46
C ASN A 59 31.78 17.88 -20.34
N GLY A 60 32.27 17.58 -21.55
CA GLY A 60 32.64 18.54 -22.58
C GLY A 60 31.47 19.10 -23.40
N GLY A 61 30.23 18.70 -23.10
CA GLY A 61 29.01 19.17 -23.77
C GLY A 61 28.43 18.21 -24.82
N ASN A 62 29.12 17.11 -25.12
CA ASN A 62 28.65 16.08 -26.05
C ASN A 62 27.85 14.98 -25.32
N GLY A 63 26.68 15.36 -24.79
CA GLY A 63 25.86 14.48 -23.95
C GLY A 63 24.83 13.60 -24.68
N ASN A 64 24.55 13.84 -25.96
CA ASN A 64 23.53 13.09 -26.72
C ASN A 64 24.17 11.93 -27.49
N LEU A 65 24.51 10.87 -26.76
CA LEU A 65 25.27 9.74 -27.29
C LEU A 65 24.54 8.41 -27.05
N TYR A 66 24.55 7.54 -28.05
CA TYR A 66 24.17 6.13 -27.90
C TYR A 66 25.40 5.33 -27.55
N VAL A 67 25.34 4.61 -26.44
CA VAL A 67 26.46 3.89 -25.85
C VAL A 67 26.02 2.50 -25.45
N GLU A 68 26.84 1.51 -25.77
CA GLU A 68 26.63 0.12 -25.35
C GLU A 68 27.89 -0.43 -24.68
N LEU A 69 27.73 -1.32 -23.69
CA LEU A 69 28.85 -2.12 -23.21
C LEU A 69 29.08 -3.32 -24.14
N GLY A 70 30.34 -3.51 -24.57
CA GLY A 70 30.76 -4.67 -25.36
C GLY A 70 31.21 -5.87 -24.52
N ASN A 71 31.52 -5.66 -23.24
CA ASN A 71 31.91 -6.67 -22.25
C ASN A 71 31.83 -6.09 -20.84
N ASN A 72 32.03 -6.95 -19.83
CA ASN A 72 32.25 -6.49 -18.45
C ASN A 72 33.52 -5.63 -18.35
N ILE A 73 33.46 -4.56 -17.55
CA ILE A 73 34.58 -3.64 -17.32
C ILE A 73 34.96 -3.65 -15.84
N ASP A 74 36.24 -3.89 -15.52
CA ASP A 74 36.78 -3.63 -14.19
C ASP A 74 37.29 -2.18 -14.13
N ALA A 75 36.64 -1.36 -13.31
CA ALA A 75 36.95 0.07 -13.13
C ALA A 75 37.88 0.34 -11.93
N SER A 76 38.53 -0.69 -11.38
CA SER A 76 39.40 -0.57 -10.20
C SER A 76 40.56 0.44 -10.34
N SER A 77 41.02 0.71 -11.57
CA SER A 77 42.08 1.68 -11.89
C SER A 77 41.58 3.13 -12.02
N LEU A 78 40.26 3.34 -12.04
CA LEU A 78 39.64 4.63 -12.33
C LEU A 78 38.91 5.19 -11.10
N ILE A 79 39.22 6.43 -10.76
CA ILE A 79 38.34 7.27 -9.96
C ILE A 79 37.54 8.09 -10.95
N LEU A 80 36.30 7.69 -11.19
CA LEU A 80 35.47 8.27 -12.25
C LEU A 80 35.01 9.68 -11.84
N ASN A 81 35.22 10.64 -12.74
CA ASN A 81 34.44 11.88 -12.72
C ASN A 81 33.03 11.56 -13.23
N PRO A 82 31.95 11.84 -12.48
CA PRO A 82 30.59 11.47 -12.88
C PRO A 82 30.26 11.84 -14.34
N ILE A 83 29.59 10.93 -15.04
CA ILE A 83 29.13 11.16 -16.40
C ILE A 83 27.96 12.13 -16.35
N GLY A 84 28.17 13.32 -16.90
CA GLY A 84 27.17 14.37 -16.92
C GLY A 84 27.10 15.18 -15.64
N SER A 85 26.83 16.46 -15.83
CA SER A 85 26.66 17.47 -14.78
C SER A 85 25.43 18.32 -15.06
N MET A 86 25.04 19.18 -14.12
CA MET A 86 23.93 20.11 -14.36
C MET A 86 24.15 21.04 -15.55
N ALA A 87 25.41 21.38 -15.86
CA ALA A 87 25.76 22.21 -17.02
C ALA A 87 25.76 21.40 -18.33
N ASN A 88 26.21 20.14 -18.26
CA ASN A 88 26.33 19.25 -19.40
C ASN A 88 25.73 17.89 -19.05
N PRO A 89 24.40 17.72 -19.11
CA PRO A 89 23.76 16.48 -18.69
C PRO A 89 24.00 15.36 -19.69
N PHE A 90 23.84 14.10 -19.25
CA PHE A 90 23.71 12.98 -20.17
C PHE A 90 22.29 12.97 -20.77
N ARG A 91 22.20 12.90 -22.10
CA ARG A 91 20.95 13.07 -22.87
C ARG A 91 20.61 11.88 -23.77
N GLY A 92 21.52 10.92 -23.87
CA GLY A 92 21.42 9.81 -24.81
C GLY A 92 20.93 8.50 -24.17
N VAL A 93 21.39 7.39 -24.73
CA VAL A 93 21.04 6.04 -24.29
C VAL A 93 22.31 5.31 -23.86
N PHE A 94 22.31 4.77 -22.64
CA PHE A 94 23.34 3.85 -22.17
C PHE A 94 22.74 2.46 -21.96
N ASP A 95 23.11 1.50 -22.80
CA ASP A 95 22.65 0.11 -22.73
C ASP A 95 23.80 -0.80 -22.28
N GLY A 96 23.71 -1.34 -21.06
CA GLY A 96 24.72 -2.27 -20.56
C GLY A 96 24.71 -3.61 -21.30
N LYS A 97 23.67 -3.94 -22.09
CA LYS A 97 23.52 -5.25 -22.77
C LYS A 97 23.67 -6.45 -21.83
N GLY A 98 23.34 -6.27 -20.55
CA GLY A 98 23.51 -7.29 -19.50
C GLY A 98 24.94 -7.41 -18.96
N ASN A 99 25.88 -6.57 -19.42
CA ASN A 99 27.22 -6.49 -18.89
C ASN A 99 27.29 -5.65 -17.61
N LYS A 100 28.44 -5.78 -16.93
CA LYS A 100 28.68 -5.22 -15.61
C LYS A 100 29.88 -4.29 -15.60
N ILE A 101 29.86 -3.29 -14.72
CA ILE A 101 31.03 -2.49 -14.36
C ILE A 101 31.33 -2.76 -12.89
N SER A 102 32.51 -3.29 -12.60
CA SER A 102 32.92 -3.68 -11.25
C SER A 102 33.93 -2.70 -10.66
N ASN A 103 33.98 -2.63 -9.33
CA ASN A 103 34.97 -1.87 -8.55
C ASN A 103 35.03 -0.37 -8.86
N LEU A 104 33.93 0.20 -9.36
CA LEU A 104 33.83 1.62 -9.70
C LEU A 104 33.99 2.48 -8.45
N ARG A 105 34.87 3.47 -8.53
CA ARG A 105 35.06 4.46 -7.45
C ARG A 105 34.66 5.85 -7.93
N VAL A 106 33.79 6.49 -7.17
CA VAL A 106 33.44 7.91 -7.34
C VAL A 106 33.57 8.55 -5.97
N SER A 107 34.54 9.44 -5.78
CA SER A 107 34.80 10.03 -4.47
C SER A 107 34.97 11.53 -4.60
N ASN A 108 33.88 12.26 -4.38
CA ASN A 108 33.90 13.72 -4.37
C ASN A 108 32.89 14.28 -3.35
N PRO A 109 33.23 14.30 -2.05
CA PRO A 109 32.30 14.63 -0.97
C PRO A 109 31.81 16.09 -0.99
N SER A 110 32.48 16.98 -1.73
CA SER A 110 32.10 18.40 -1.88
C SER A 110 31.23 18.67 -3.10
N THR A 111 31.08 17.73 -4.04
CA THR A 111 30.22 17.90 -5.22
C THR A 111 28.85 17.30 -5.02
N ASN A 112 27.85 17.98 -5.57
CA ASN A 112 26.48 17.47 -5.67
C ASN A 112 26.31 16.64 -6.95
N ASN A 113 25.23 15.86 -7.01
CA ASN A 113 24.85 15.04 -8.15
C ASN A 113 25.94 14.01 -8.46
N VAL A 114 26.11 13.04 -7.56
CA VAL A 114 27.21 12.06 -7.61
C VAL A 114 26.66 10.67 -7.84
N GLY A 115 27.23 9.98 -8.81
CA GLY A 115 27.01 8.58 -9.17
C GLY A 115 27.89 8.23 -10.35
N MET A 116 27.73 7.04 -10.96
CA MET A 116 28.34 6.81 -12.28
C MET A 116 27.89 7.89 -13.27
N PHE A 117 26.60 8.21 -13.24
CA PHE A 117 26.03 9.40 -13.87
C PHE A 117 25.79 10.47 -12.80
N GLY A 118 26.27 11.69 -13.03
CA GLY A 118 26.00 12.79 -12.12
C GLY A 118 24.58 13.31 -12.30
N TYR A 119 24.27 13.69 -13.54
CA TYR A 119 23.00 14.30 -13.92
C TYR A 119 22.55 13.79 -15.30
N THR A 120 21.31 13.32 -15.39
CA THR A 120 20.67 12.91 -16.66
C THR A 120 19.54 13.85 -17.02
N GLU A 121 19.23 14.00 -18.32
CA GLU A 121 18.15 14.87 -18.81
C GLU A 121 16.89 14.08 -19.17
N VAL A 122 15.75 14.76 -19.21
CA VAL A 122 14.47 14.19 -19.67
C VAL A 122 14.64 13.56 -21.06
N GLY A 123 14.16 12.33 -21.22
CA GLY A 123 14.25 11.58 -22.48
C GLY A 123 15.51 10.71 -22.61
N SER A 124 16.49 10.83 -21.72
CA SER A 124 17.62 9.90 -21.68
C SER A 124 17.24 8.56 -21.05
N VAL A 125 17.99 7.50 -21.39
CA VAL A 125 17.71 6.12 -20.95
C VAL A 125 18.99 5.46 -20.45
N ILE A 126 18.90 4.76 -19.32
CA ILE A 126 19.95 3.87 -18.82
C ILE A 126 19.31 2.50 -18.60
N ARG A 127 19.85 1.44 -19.21
CA ARG A 127 19.26 0.11 -19.06
C ARG A 127 20.24 -1.04 -19.07
N ASN A 128 19.80 -2.19 -18.58
CA ASN A 128 20.50 -3.48 -18.65
C ASN A 128 21.95 -3.44 -18.12
N LEU A 129 22.17 -2.71 -17.04
CA LEU A 129 23.50 -2.40 -16.50
C LEU A 129 23.62 -2.82 -15.04
N GLY A 130 24.62 -3.64 -14.73
CA GLY A 130 25.02 -3.97 -13.36
C GLY A 130 26.24 -3.18 -12.91
N LEU A 131 26.18 -2.53 -11.75
CA LEU A 131 27.33 -1.93 -11.09
C LEU A 131 27.68 -2.75 -9.84
N GLU A 132 28.83 -3.41 -9.84
CA GLU A 132 29.22 -4.33 -8.77
C GLU A 132 30.38 -3.78 -7.94
N SER A 133 30.30 -3.95 -6.62
CA SER A 133 31.36 -3.55 -5.68
C SER A 133 31.73 -2.07 -5.79
N ILE A 134 30.74 -1.20 -5.97
CA ILE A 134 30.98 0.24 -6.10
C ILE A 134 31.38 0.85 -4.75
N ASN A 135 32.16 1.93 -4.82
CA ASN A 135 32.41 2.80 -3.68
C ASN A 135 32.15 4.25 -4.09
N VAL A 136 30.96 4.75 -3.75
CA VAL A 136 30.50 6.09 -4.10
C VAL A 136 30.42 6.95 -2.83
N THR A 137 31.10 8.09 -2.84
CA THR A 137 31.00 9.12 -1.80
C THR A 137 30.74 10.49 -2.44
N GLY A 138 29.67 11.16 -2.04
CA GLY A 138 29.23 12.41 -2.67
C GLY A 138 28.48 13.36 -1.73
N GLY A 139 28.21 14.57 -2.22
CA GLY A 139 27.41 15.60 -1.56
C GLY A 139 25.91 15.39 -1.76
N ASN A 140 25.16 16.47 -2.02
CA ASN A 140 23.72 16.36 -2.23
C ASN A 140 23.40 15.53 -3.48
N SER A 141 22.36 14.69 -3.42
CA SER A 141 21.91 13.81 -4.51
C SER A 141 23.00 12.85 -4.93
N THR A 142 23.29 11.91 -4.03
CA THR A 142 24.28 10.85 -4.23
C THR A 142 23.57 9.52 -4.45
N GLY A 143 23.82 8.87 -5.59
CA GLY A 143 23.34 7.53 -5.92
C GLY A 143 24.46 6.66 -6.46
N GLY A 144 24.33 5.34 -6.36
CA GLY A 144 25.31 4.43 -6.95
C GLY A 144 25.39 4.55 -8.47
N LEU A 145 24.23 4.50 -9.13
CA LEU A 145 24.11 4.64 -10.57
C LEU A 145 24.00 6.11 -10.98
N VAL A 146 23.09 6.87 -10.35
CA VAL A 146 22.81 8.25 -10.75
C VAL A 146 22.64 9.19 -9.55
N GLY A 147 23.27 10.36 -9.60
CA GLY A 147 23.07 11.40 -8.59
C GLY A 147 21.66 11.98 -8.65
N ARG A 148 21.35 12.65 -9.76
CA ARG A 148 20.02 13.20 -10.05
C ARG A 148 19.51 12.70 -11.41
N SER A 149 18.38 11.99 -11.38
CA SER A 149 17.83 11.32 -12.54
C SER A 149 16.61 12.05 -13.10
N TYR A 150 16.64 12.33 -14.41
CA TYR A 150 15.47 12.55 -15.24
C TYR A 150 15.37 11.50 -16.37
N SER A 151 16.21 10.46 -16.29
CA SER A 151 16.27 9.35 -17.25
C SER A 151 15.33 8.22 -16.86
N SER A 152 14.83 7.48 -17.86
CA SER A 152 14.25 6.15 -17.64
C SER A 152 15.35 5.17 -17.26
N ILE A 153 15.21 4.49 -16.12
CA ILE A 153 16.17 3.50 -15.61
C ILE A 153 15.49 2.13 -15.59
N GLU A 154 16.03 1.18 -16.35
CA GLU A 154 15.38 -0.13 -16.57
C GLU A 154 16.38 -1.29 -16.42
N ASN A 155 16.04 -2.32 -15.66
CA ASN A 155 16.87 -3.52 -15.50
C ASN A 155 18.30 -3.19 -15.04
N CYS A 156 18.44 -2.26 -14.10
CA CYS A 156 19.72 -1.81 -13.57
C CYS A 156 19.91 -2.22 -12.11
N TYR A 157 21.15 -2.44 -11.70
CA TYR A 157 21.43 -2.70 -10.29
C TYR A 157 22.76 -2.17 -9.78
N THR A 158 22.84 -1.95 -8.47
CA THR A 158 24.05 -1.55 -7.75
C THR A 158 24.34 -2.46 -6.55
N THR A 159 25.60 -2.80 -6.34
CA THR A 159 26.12 -3.46 -5.13
C THR A 159 27.36 -2.72 -4.62
N GLY A 160 27.67 -2.83 -3.32
CA GLY A 160 28.81 -2.15 -2.71
C GLY A 160 28.39 -1.13 -1.65
N THR A 161 28.94 0.09 -1.71
CA THR A 161 28.71 1.14 -0.70
C THR A 161 28.43 2.50 -1.32
N VAL A 162 27.40 3.19 -0.83
CA VAL A 162 27.07 4.58 -1.17
C VAL A 162 27.03 5.42 0.10
N LYS A 163 27.78 6.53 0.12
CA LYS A 163 27.94 7.40 1.28
C LYS A 163 27.67 8.87 0.96
N GLY A 164 26.78 9.48 1.73
CA GLY A 164 26.58 10.93 1.74
C GLY A 164 27.59 11.67 2.60
N SER A 165 27.94 12.90 2.20
CA SER A 165 28.66 13.82 3.04
C SER A 165 27.78 14.38 4.17
N ALA A 166 28.38 15.11 5.11
CA ALA A 166 27.70 15.58 6.31
C ALA A 166 26.36 16.28 6.03
N ASN A 167 26.24 17.07 4.96
CA ASN A 167 25.04 17.86 4.66
C ASN A 167 24.32 17.40 3.37
N ALA A 168 24.49 16.14 2.97
CA ALA A 168 23.86 15.60 1.76
C ALA A 168 22.33 15.45 1.95
N PHE A 169 21.51 15.98 1.06
CA PHE A 169 20.06 15.93 1.27
C PHE A 169 19.43 14.62 0.83
N ASN A 170 19.84 14.09 -0.32
CA ASN A 170 19.25 12.88 -0.87
C ASN A 170 20.36 11.85 -1.14
N ILE A 171 20.26 10.67 -0.54
CA ILE A 171 21.20 9.56 -0.73
C ILE A 171 20.41 8.28 -1.00
N GLY A 172 20.71 7.61 -2.12
CA GLY A 172 20.10 6.33 -2.47
C GLY A 172 21.12 5.30 -2.95
N GLY A 173 20.83 4.01 -2.84
CA GLY A 173 21.74 2.98 -3.34
C GLY A 173 21.82 2.92 -4.86
N LEU A 174 20.72 3.20 -5.56
CA LEU A 174 20.67 3.31 -7.02
C LEU A 174 20.66 4.77 -7.47
N ALA A 175 19.73 5.58 -6.96
CA ALA A 175 19.57 6.99 -7.35
C ALA A 175 19.50 7.93 -6.15
N GLY A 176 20.21 9.07 -6.20
CA GLY A 176 20.10 10.08 -5.15
C GLY A 176 18.73 10.75 -5.15
N ASN A 177 18.38 11.40 -6.26
CA ASN A 177 17.08 12.04 -6.47
C ASN A 177 16.50 11.66 -7.83
N ASN A 178 15.35 10.99 -7.82
CA ASN A 178 14.65 10.51 -9.00
C ASN A 178 13.47 11.43 -9.37
N HIS A 179 13.36 11.77 -10.65
CA HIS A 179 12.27 12.54 -11.27
C HIS A 179 11.65 11.81 -12.48
N ALA A 180 11.93 10.53 -12.68
CA ALA A 180 11.50 9.74 -13.84
C ALA A 180 11.19 8.30 -13.45
N THR A 181 11.01 7.40 -14.44
CA THR A 181 10.71 6.00 -14.19
C THR A 181 11.95 5.20 -13.80
N ILE A 182 11.83 4.41 -12.73
CA ILE A 182 12.74 3.31 -12.36
C ILE A 182 11.92 2.02 -12.39
N SER A 183 12.32 1.06 -13.21
CA SER A 183 11.61 -0.21 -13.35
C SER A 183 12.55 -1.41 -13.32
N ASN A 184 12.09 -2.51 -12.73
CA ASN A 184 12.82 -3.79 -12.67
C ASN A 184 14.27 -3.65 -12.18
N SER A 185 14.50 -2.71 -11.26
CA SER A 185 15.85 -2.30 -10.85
C SER A 185 16.04 -2.50 -9.35
N HIS A 186 17.28 -2.66 -8.91
CA HIS A 186 17.52 -2.94 -7.51
C HIS A 186 18.84 -2.41 -6.97
N SER A 187 18.94 -2.34 -5.64
CA SER A 187 20.19 -2.02 -4.96
C SER A 187 20.41 -2.96 -3.78
N SER A 188 21.56 -3.63 -3.76
CA SER A 188 22.08 -4.32 -2.57
C SER A 188 23.24 -3.54 -1.93
N ALA A 189 23.49 -2.31 -2.40
CA ALA A 189 24.52 -1.46 -1.82
C ALA A 189 24.12 -0.98 -0.43
N ASN A 190 25.06 -1.00 0.52
CA ASN A 190 24.88 -0.40 1.82
C ASN A 190 24.90 1.13 1.69
N VAL A 191 23.91 1.80 2.26
CA VAL A 191 23.71 3.24 2.14
C VAL A 191 23.93 3.91 3.49
N THR A 192 24.82 4.90 3.54
CA THR A 192 25.13 5.64 4.78
C THR A 192 25.01 7.15 4.56
N GLY A 193 24.08 7.79 5.27
CA GLY A 193 23.98 9.24 5.38
C GLY A 193 25.05 9.82 6.29
N GLY A 194 25.42 11.08 6.04
CA GLY A 194 26.22 11.90 6.94
C GLY A 194 25.39 12.46 8.11
N SER A 195 26.05 13.24 8.97
CA SER A 195 25.49 13.71 10.24
C SER A 195 24.25 14.60 10.12
N ASN A 196 24.14 15.41 9.07
CA ASN A 196 22.98 16.27 8.79
C ASN A 196 22.31 15.85 7.48
N SER A 197 22.45 14.58 7.09
CA SER A 197 21.80 14.09 5.88
C SER A 197 20.30 13.96 6.08
N LEU A 198 19.53 14.43 5.09
CA LEU A 198 18.09 14.55 5.24
C LEU A 198 17.35 13.26 4.91
N ARG A 199 17.46 12.75 3.67
CA ARG A 199 16.68 11.63 3.13
C ARG A 199 17.60 10.54 2.62
N ILE A 200 17.45 9.36 3.19
CA ILE A 200 18.30 8.22 2.91
C ILE A 200 17.41 7.02 2.59
N GLY A 201 17.59 6.42 1.41
CA GLY A 201 16.86 5.20 1.03
C GLY A 201 17.76 4.12 0.46
N GLY A 202 17.36 2.85 0.59
CA GLY A 202 18.15 1.74 0.06
C GLY A 202 18.19 1.70 -1.48
N LEU A 203 17.10 2.09 -2.15
CA LEU A 203 17.05 2.26 -3.60
C LEU A 203 17.21 3.73 -4.00
N VAL A 204 16.35 4.61 -3.45
CA VAL A 204 16.32 6.04 -3.81
C VAL A 204 16.34 6.95 -2.57
N GLY A 205 17.08 8.06 -2.64
CA GLY A 205 17.03 9.07 -1.57
C GLY A 205 15.69 9.81 -1.57
N GLN A 206 15.33 10.39 -2.71
CA GLN A 206 14.02 11.02 -2.92
C GLN A 206 13.44 10.60 -4.27
N ASN A 207 12.22 10.05 -4.26
CA ASN A 207 11.37 9.90 -5.42
C ASN A 207 10.44 11.12 -5.50
N ALA A 208 10.65 12.01 -6.47
CA ALA A 208 9.89 13.25 -6.60
C ALA A 208 9.39 13.43 -8.02
N GLY A 209 8.09 13.32 -8.24
CA GLY A 209 7.48 13.59 -9.53
C GLY A 209 7.28 15.08 -9.80
N SER A 210 7.01 15.39 -11.06
CA SER A 210 6.04 16.43 -11.40
C SER A 210 4.89 15.73 -12.13
N PRO A 211 3.74 16.39 -12.36
CA PRO A 211 2.65 15.77 -13.11
C PRO A 211 3.07 15.25 -14.50
N ASN A 212 4.17 15.77 -15.05
CA ASN A 212 4.74 15.33 -16.31
C ASN A 212 6.26 15.62 -16.38
N PRO A 213 7.15 14.60 -16.42
CA PRO A 213 6.89 13.17 -16.21
C PRO A 213 6.71 12.81 -14.73
N LEU A 214 5.89 11.80 -14.47
CA LEU A 214 5.71 11.22 -13.14
C LEU A 214 6.96 10.42 -12.73
N ALA A 215 7.41 10.59 -11.49
CA ALA A 215 8.48 9.77 -10.93
C ALA A 215 7.88 8.47 -10.38
N THR A 216 8.11 7.37 -11.08
CA THR A 216 7.51 6.07 -10.76
C THR A 216 8.59 5.05 -10.46
N ILE A 217 8.43 4.28 -9.38
CA ILE A 217 9.28 3.13 -9.04
C ILE A 217 8.42 1.89 -9.11
N THR A 218 8.77 0.94 -9.98
CA THR A 218 7.98 -0.27 -10.23
C THR A 218 8.84 -1.52 -10.20
N ASN A 219 8.32 -2.63 -9.66
CA ASN A 219 8.99 -3.94 -9.70
C ASN A 219 10.45 -3.91 -9.24
N SER A 220 10.73 -3.05 -8.26
CA SER A 220 12.10 -2.71 -7.86
C SER A 220 12.32 -3.00 -6.39
N TYR A 221 13.55 -3.34 -6.00
CA TYR A 221 13.81 -3.75 -4.62
C TYR A 221 15.13 -3.25 -4.04
N ALA A 222 15.21 -3.19 -2.71
CA ALA A 222 16.43 -2.85 -1.98
C ALA A 222 16.73 -3.87 -0.87
N THR A 223 17.97 -4.37 -0.84
CA THR A 223 18.41 -5.35 0.18
C THR A 223 19.61 -4.89 1.01
N GLY A 224 20.27 -3.80 0.61
CA GLY A 224 21.39 -3.22 1.35
C GLY A 224 20.93 -2.50 2.62
N ASN A 225 21.77 -2.51 3.66
CA ASN A 225 21.45 -1.84 4.91
C ASN A 225 21.48 -0.31 4.75
N VAL A 226 20.59 0.39 5.45
CA VAL A 226 20.45 1.84 5.40
C VAL A 226 20.73 2.44 6.78
N THR A 227 21.68 3.37 6.84
CA THR A 227 22.00 4.12 8.06
C THR A 227 21.89 5.61 7.82
N GLY A 228 21.22 6.36 8.69
CA GLY A 228 21.00 7.80 8.53
C GLY A 228 20.63 8.53 9.82
N GLN A 229 20.29 9.83 9.70
CA GLN A 229 20.00 10.67 10.87
C GLN A 229 18.66 11.40 10.89
N TRP A 230 17.94 11.59 9.76
CA TRP A 230 16.66 12.34 9.75
C TRP A 230 15.48 11.56 9.16
N ILE A 231 15.45 11.34 7.84
CA ILE A 231 14.40 10.62 7.13
C ILE A 231 15.03 9.39 6.47
N ILE A 232 14.63 8.19 6.88
CA ILE A 232 15.24 6.95 6.44
C ILE A 232 14.17 5.94 6.02
N GLY A 233 14.29 5.40 4.81
CA GLY A 233 13.46 4.31 4.31
C GLY A 233 14.29 3.13 3.80
N GLY A 234 13.79 1.90 3.92
CA GLY A 234 14.48 0.75 3.36
C GLY A 234 14.53 0.77 1.82
N LEU A 235 13.48 1.24 1.15
CA LEU A 235 13.46 1.46 -0.30
C LEU A 235 13.70 2.94 -0.65
N ALA A 236 12.87 3.84 -0.11
CA ALA A 236 12.87 5.26 -0.45
C ALA A 236 13.01 6.13 0.79
N GLY A 237 13.96 7.06 0.82
CA GLY A 237 14.02 8.03 1.92
C GLY A 237 12.73 8.85 1.98
N GLU A 238 12.38 9.49 0.87
CA GLU A 238 11.11 10.21 0.72
C GLU A 238 10.45 9.93 -0.62
N ASN A 239 9.15 9.68 -0.60
CA ASN A 239 8.27 9.71 -1.75
C ASN A 239 7.45 10.99 -1.71
N SER A 240 7.57 11.86 -2.72
CA SER A 240 6.85 13.13 -2.72
C SER A 240 6.46 13.66 -4.10
N TYR A 241 5.62 14.70 -4.15
CA TYR A 241 5.25 15.42 -5.38
C TYR A 241 4.73 14.52 -6.51
N PHE A 242 3.66 13.76 -6.26
CA PHE A 242 3.10 12.77 -7.20
C PHE A 242 4.05 11.60 -7.52
N GLY A 243 5.07 11.38 -6.70
CA GLY A 243 5.91 10.19 -6.78
C GLY A 243 5.10 8.92 -6.47
N GLU A 244 5.29 7.89 -7.27
CA GLU A 244 4.62 6.59 -7.09
C GLU A 244 5.64 5.47 -6.87
N ILE A 245 5.32 4.57 -5.93
CA ILE A 245 6.06 3.33 -5.68
C ILE A 245 5.04 2.19 -5.80
N ASN A 246 5.29 1.23 -6.68
CA ASN A 246 4.36 0.12 -6.92
C ASN A 246 5.11 -1.21 -7.04
N SER A 247 4.55 -2.29 -6.51
CA SER A 247 5.09 -3.65 -6.66
C SER A 247 6.57 -3.75 -6.25
N SER A 248 6.95 -3.08 -5.16
CA SER A 248 8.34 -2.85 -4.78
C SER A 248 8.64 -3.31 -3.36
N THR A 249 9.87 -3.77 -3.10
CA THR A 249 10.20 -4.39 -1.80
C THR A 249 11.48 -3.90 -1.14
N ALA A 250 11.53 -3.92 0.18
CA ALA A 250 12.75 -3.64 0.95
C ALA A 250 13.03 -4.69 2.03
N SER A 251 14.24 -5.25 2.06
CA SER A 251 14.64 -6.24 3.08
C SER A 251 15.91 -5.88 3.86
N GLY A 252 16.60 -4.80 3.47
CA GLY A 252 17.77 -4.29 4.19
C GLY A 252 17.40 -3.70 5.56
N GLY A 253 18.27 -3.89 6.55
CA GLY A 253 18.08 -3.32 7.89
C GLY A 253 18.21 -1.79 7.87
N VAL A 254 17.34 -1.10 8.60
CA VAL A 254 17.29 0.36 8.71
C VAL A 254 17.70 0.78 10.12
N SER A 255 18.68 1.68 10.21
CA SER A 255 19.25 2.13 11.49
C SER A 255 19.52 3.63 11.56
N GLY A 256 19.30 4.27 12.71
CA GLY A 256 19.63 5.69 12.86
C GLY A 256 19.00 6.41 14.05
N LEU A 257 19.39 7.68 14.25
CA LEU A 257 18.80 8.57 15.25
C LEU A 257 17.63 9.40 14.70
N ALA A 258 17.02 8.91 13.62
CA ALA A 258 16.11 9.66 12.77
C ALA A 258 14.77 10.05 13.42
N GLU A 259 14.24 11.18 12.92
CA GLU A 259 12.90 11.66 13.25
C GLU A 259 11.83 10.82 12.54
N PHE A 260 12.12 10.33 11.33
CA PHE A 260 11.22 9.53 10.50
C PHE A 260 11.95 8.30 9.95
N ILE A 261 11.57 7.11 10.42
CA ILE A 261 12.16 5.84 9.99
C ILE A 261 11.04 4.91 9.53
N GLY A 262 11.11 4.40 8.30
CA GLY A 262 10.21 3.36 7.81
C GLY A 262 10.95 2.21 7.13
N SER A 263 10.38 1.00 7.19
CA SER A 263 10.99 -0.18 6.57
C SER A 263 10.93 -0.13 5.04
N LEU A 264 9.94 0.55 4.44
CA LEU A 264 9.89 0.81 3.00
C LEU A 264 10.20 2.26 2.68
N ALA A 265 9.46 3.21 3.25
CA ALA A 265 9.66 4.63 3.01
C ALA A 265 9.87 5.43 4.31
N GLY A 266 10.82 6.36 4.34
CA GLY A 266 10.97 7.23 5.51
C GLY A 266 9.81 8.20 5.64
N ARG A 267 9.37 8.77 4.51
CA ARG A 267 8.26 9.72 4.45
C ARG A 267 7.52 9.63 3.11
N SER A 268 6.19 9.74 3.11
CA SER A 268 5.38 9.90 1.89
C SER A 268 4.49 11.14 1.97
N VAL A 269 4.58 12.06 1.00
CA VAL A 269 3.79 13.32 0.97
C VAL A 269 3.29 13.61 -0.44
N ASN A 270 1.97 13.67 -0.65
CA ASN A 270 1.38 13.86 -1.98
C ASN A 270 1.87 12.81 -3.00
N GLY A 271 2.15 11.57 -2.59
CA GLY A 271 2.65 10.50 -3.46
C GLY A 271 2.10 9.14 -3.01
N GLY A 272 1.97 8.21 -3.95
CA GLY A 272 1.34 6.90 -3.75
C GLY A 272 2.35 5.78 -3.50
N ILE A 273 1.97 4.81 -2.66
CA ILE A 273 2.71 3.56 -2.47
C ILE A 273 1.71 2.41 -2.52
N TYR A 274 1.87 1.50 -3.47
CA TYR A 274 0.92 0.43 -3.79
C TYR A 274 1.64 -0.92 -3.88
N ASN A 275 0.97 -2.02 -3.51
CA ASN A 275 1.47 -3.39 -3.71
C ASN A 275 2.93 -3.62 -3.26
N SER A 276 3.37 -2.92 -2.21
CA SER A 276 4.78 -2.83 -1.82
C SER A 276 4.96 -3.30 -0.39
N SER A 277 6.05 -4.01 -0.11
CA SER A 277 6.27 -4.66 1.18
C SER A 277 7.70 -4.46 1.71
N ALA A 278 7.89 -4.60 3.01
CA ALA A 278 9.22 -4.58 3.58
C ALA A 278 9.38 -5.52 4.76
N THR A 279 10.54 -6.17 4.86
CA THR A 279 10.89 -7.16 5.88
C THR A 279 12.15 -6.80 6.67
N GLY A 280 12.81 -5.69 6.33
CA GLY A 280 14.03 -5.23 7.01
C GLY A 280 13.80 -4.83 8.47
N THR A 281 14.77 -5.13 9.33
CA THR A 281 14.73 -4.75 10.75
C THR A 281 14.90 -3.25 10.93
N ILE A 282 14.22 -2.63 11.88
CA ILE A 282 14.38 -1.21 12.23
C ILE A 282 15.06 -1.09 13.60
N SER A 283 16.08 -0.23 13.70
CA SER A 283 16.76 0.06 14.97
C SER A 283 17.05 1.55 15.17
N GLY A 284 16.63 2.11 16.31
CA GLY A 284 16.77 3.54 16.63
C GLY A 284 15.54 4.40 16.29
N GLY A 285 15.63 5.70 16.57
CA GLY A 285 14.54 6.68 16.40
C GLY A 285 14.04 7.28 17.72
N SER A 286 13.76 8.59 17.74
CA SER A 286 13.42 9.32 18.98
C SER A 286 11.96 9.77 19.11
N LYS A 287 11.15 9.77 18.03
CA LYS A 287 9.78 10.35 18.10
C LYS A 287 8.62 9.75 17.27
N ASN A 288 8.75 8.77 16.37
CA ASN A 288 7.56 8.16 15.72
C ASN A 288 7.79 6.69 15.32
N ILE A 289 6.67 5.94 15.29
CA ILE A 289 6.52 4.49 15.41
C ILE A 289 7.23 3.72 14.27
N PRO A 290 7.96 2.62 14.56
CA PRO A 290 8.47 1.69 13.54
C PRO A 290 7.33 1.18 12.64
N GLY A 291 7.36 1.51 11.33
CA GLY A 291 6.30 1.21 10.36
C GLY A 291 6.80 0.99 8.93
N LEU A 292 5.92 0.60 8.00
CA LEU A 292 6.23 0.56 6.55
C LEU A 292 6.63 1.97 6.04
N ILE A 293 5.95 3.00 6.57
CA ILE A 293 6.22 4.42 6.30
C ILE A 293 6.44 5.17 7.63
N GLY A 294 7.54 5.92 7.77
CA GLY A 294 7.87 6.66 9.00
C GLY A 294 7.04 7.93 9.28
N SER A 295 6.44 8.54 8.25
CA SER A 295 5.44 9.62 8.34
C SER A 295 4.70 9.81 7.01
N SER A 296 3.38 10.01 7.05
CA SER A 296 2.56 10.36 5.88
C SER A 296 1.69 11.60 6.13
N LYS A 297 1.38 12.36 5.07
CA LYS A 297 0.42 13.49 5.13
C LYS A 297 -0.76 13.41 4.16
N ASP A 298 -0.84 12.42 3.25
CA ASP A 298 -1.96 12.24 2.31
C ASP A 298 -2.11 10.77 1.83
N TYR A 299 -3.32 10.44 1.33
CA TYR A 299 -3.83 9.23 0.63
C TYR A 299 -2.98 7.95 0.73
N LEU A 300 -3.17 7.19 1.82
CA LEU A 300 -2.81 5.78 1.89
C LEU A 300 -3.99 4.97 1.33
N GLN A 301 -3.88 4.49 0.09
CA GLN A 301 -4.54 3.25 -0.30
C GLN A 301 -3.44 2.17 -0.32
N ASP A 302 -3.66 1.10 0.44
CA ASP A 302 -2.88 -0.15 0.43
C ASP A 302 -1.45 -0.17 1.00
N ALA A 303 -1.03 0.86 1.75
CA ALA A 303 0.19 0.79 2.56
C ALA A 303 -0.11 0.21 3.96
N THR A 304 -0.35 -1.09 4.04
CA THR A 304 -0.68 -1.82 5.28
C THR A 304 0.59 -2.14 6.09
N TYR A 305 0.63 -1.75 7.38
CA TYR A 305 1.74 -2.08 8.29
C TYR A 305 1.70 -3.56 8.65
N VAL A 306 2.54 -4.38 8.02
CA VAL A 306 2.50 -5.84 8.20
C VAL A 306 3.54 -6.36 9.20
N LYS A 307 3.07 -7.10 10.19
CA LYS A 307 3.82 -7.94 11.13
C LYS A 307 3.72 -9.39 10.68
N THR A 308 4.71 -10.20 11.04
CA THR A 308 4.66 -11.66 10.86
C THR A 308 4.61 -12.33 12.22
N ALA A 309 3.61 -13.19 12.44
CA ALA A 309 3.46 -14.01 13.62
C ALA A 309 3.10 -15.43 13.19
N SER A 310 3.90 -16.40 13.61
CA SER A 310 3.85 -17.75 13.03
C SER A 310 3.95 -17.66 11.50
N ASP A 311 3.03 -18.30 10.77
CA ASP A 311 2.96 -18.29 9.31
C ASP A 311 2.11 -17.13 8.73
N PHE A 312 1.49 -16.29 9.57
CA PHE A 312 0.55 -15.25 9.15
C PHE A 312 1.23 -13.88 9.07
N ILE A 313 0.92 -13.17 7.99
CA ILE A 313 1.27 -11.77 7.80
C ILE A 313 0.02 -10.95 8.13
N TYR A 314 0.08 -10.06 9.12
CA TYR A 314 -1.07 -9.35 9.65
C TYR A 314 -0.73 -7.90 9.98
N THR A 315 -1.70 -7.00 9.92
CA THR A 315 -1.57 -5.63 10.40
C THR A 315 -2.17 -5.49 11.77
N ASN A 316 -1.66 -4.55 12.58
CA ASN A 316 -2.25 -4.24 13.87
C ASN A 316 -2.62 -2.76 13.95
N ALA A 317 -3.91 -2.51 14.03
CA ALA A 317 -4.50 -1.20 14.27
C ALA A 317 -5.41 -1.29 15.50
N ASP A 318 -5.41 -0.25 16.33
CA ASP A 318 -6.33 -0.11 17.47
C ASP A 318 -6.35 -1.28 18.47
N GLY A 319 -5.23 -2.01 18.60
CA GLY A 319 -5.10 -3.16 19.51
C GLY A 319 -5.69 -4.47 18.98
N THR A 320 -6.05 -4.54 17.70
CA THR A 320 -6.55 -5.76 17.02
C THR A 320 -5.67 -6.12 15.82
N ALA A 321 -5.79 -7.35 15.32
CA ALA A 321 -5.05 -7.87 14.19
C ALA A 321 -5.95 -8.09 12.97
N THR A 322 -5.49 -7.66 11.80
CA THR A 322 -6.11 -7.98 10.50
C THR A 322 -5.12 -8.79 9.67
N ILE A 323 -5.44 -10.03 9.33
CA ILE A 323 -4.54 -10.88 8.53
C ILE A 323 -4.58 -10.40 7.08
N VAL A 324 -3.40 -10.18 6.49
CA VAL A 324 -3.24 -9.72 5.10
C VAL A 324 -2.29 -10.58 4.28
N GLY A 325 -1.89 -11.74 4.80
CA GLY A 325 -1.08 -12.69 4.06
C GLY A 325 -0.84 -13.99 4.83
N TYR A 326 -0.42 -15.02 4.09
CA TYR A 326 0.07 -16.29 4.63
C TYR A 326 1.36 -16.69 3.93
N ALA A 327 2.39 -16.99 4.71
CA ALA A 327 3.74 -17.36 4.24
C ALA A 327 4.12 -18.80 4.63
N GLY A 328 3.19 -19.55 5.25
CA GLY A 328 3.44 -20.92 5.67
C GLY A 328 3.36 -21.93 4.53
N SER A 329 3.89 -23.13 4.79
CA SER A 329 3.97 -24.22 3.82
C SER A 329 2.75 -25.16 3.84
N ASN A 330 1.84 -25.00 4.80
CA ASN A 330 0.67 -25.88 4.91
C ASN A 330 -0.32 -25.63 3.77
N THR A 331 -0.96 -26.70 3.31
CA THR A 331 -2.02 -26.64 2.29
C THR A 331 -3.41 -26.47 2.91
N SER A 332 -3.52 -26.49 4.24
CA SER A 332 -4.76 -26.24 4.97
C SER A 332 -4.43 -25.49 6.26
N VAL A 333 -5.17 -24.42 6.53
CA VAL A 333 -4.84 -23.50 7.63
C VAL A 333 -6.08 -23.13 8.44
N ASN A 334 -5.93 -23.08 9.78
CA ASN A 334 -6.96 -22.53 10.67
C ASN A 334 -6.57 -21.10 11.07
N ILE A 335 -7.53 -20.17 10.99
CA ILE A 335 -7.31 -18.79 11.37
C ILE A 335 -7.29 -18.67 12.90
N PRO A 336 -6.18 -18.21 13.50
CA PRO A 336 -6.13 -18.00 14.93
C PRO A 336 -7.01 -16.81 15.34
N SER A 337 -7.68 -16.92 16.49
CA SER A 337 -8.42 -15.79 17.10
C SER A 337 -7.51 -14.76 17.76
N VAL A 338 -6.24 -15.10 18.01
CA VAL A 338 -5.22 -14.20 18.58
C VAL A 338 -3.86 -14.41 17.90
N LEU A 339 -3.20 -13.34 17.49
CA LEU A 339 -1.82 -13.33 16.97
C LEU A 339 -0.95 -12.44 17.85
N GLU A 340 0.07 -13.01 18.50
CA GLU A 340 1.05 -12.29 19.35
C GLU A 340 0.41 -11.32 20.35
N GLY A 341 -0.72 -11.73 20.95
CA GLY A 341 -1.47 -10.95 21.94
C GLY A 341 -2.50 -9.97 21.37
N TYR A 342 -2.70 -9.92 20.05
CA TYR A 342 -3.74 -9.11 19.40
C TYR A 342 -4.90 -10.01 18.96
N ASN A 343 -6.14 -9.65 19.30
CA ASN A 343 -7.33 -10.34 18.81
C ASN A 343 -7.43 -10.15 17.30
N VAL A 344 -7.55 -11.24 16.56
CA VAL A 344 -7.79 -11.19 15.12
C VAL A 344 -9.25 -10.82 14.91
N THR A 345 -9.50 -9.76 14.16
CA THR A 345 -10.86 -9.23 13.91
C THR A 345 -11.20 -9.19 12.43
N ALA A 346 -10.20 -9.30 11.55
CA ALA A 346 -10.42 -9.30 10.12
C ALA A 346 -9.35 -10.07 9.34
N ILE A 347 -9.71 -10.41 8.10
CA ILE A 347 -8.87 -11.00 7.06
C ILE A 347 -9.11 -10.17 5.80
N GLN A 348 -8.04 -9.67 5.19
CA GLN A 348 -8.09 -8.79 4.04
C GLN A 348 -7.02 -9.15 3.01
N ASP A 349 -7.43 -9.55 1.81
CA ASP A 349 -6.56 -9.88 0.66
C ASP A 349 -5.48 -10.94 0.98
N ALA A 350 -5.69 -11.73 2.04
CA ALA A 350 -4.64 -12.55 2.66
C ALA A 350 -4.27 -13.79 1.85
N PHE A 351 -5.18 -14.26 0.99
CA PHE A 351 -5.04 -15.54 0.30
C PHE A 351 -5.03 -15.42 -1.23
N VAL A 352 -5.20 -14.21 -1.77
CA VAL A 352 -5.38 -13.93 -3.21
C VAL A 352 -4.28 -14.53 -4.08
N ASN A 353 -3.03 -14.55 -3.63
CA ASN A 353 -1.88 -15.06 -4.39
C ASN A 353 -1.33 -16.41 -3.88
N ASN A 354 -2.04 -17.09 -2.96
CA ASN A 354 -1.59 -18.38 -2.45
C ASN A 354 -1.98 -19.51 -3.41
N THR A 355 -1.02 -20.02 -4.16
CA THR A 355 -1.23 -21.08 -5.17
C THR A 355 -1.17 -22.50 -4.60
N HIS A 356 -0.77 -22.67 -3.33
CA HIS A 356 -0.60 -23.97 -2.65
C HIS A 356 -1.63 -24.23 -1.55
N LEU A 357 -2.42 -23.25 -1.15
CA LEU A 357 -3.48 -23.42 -0.14
C LEU A 357 -4.72 -24.07 -0.76
N ASN A 358 -5.14 -25.18 -0.18
CA ASN A 358 -6.36 -25.90 -0.55
C ASN A 358 -7.54 -25.55 0.35
N SER A 359 -7.30 -25.17 1.62
CA SER A 359 -8.40 -24.76 2.51
C SER A 359 -8.01 -23.79 3.63
N VAL A 360 -8.97 -22.94 4.01
CA VAL A 360 -8.89 -22.00 5.12
C VAL A 360 -10.10 -22.21 6.02
N THR A 361 -9.88 -22.45 7.31
CA THR A 361 -10.94 -22.61 8.32
C THR A 361 -11.01 -21.39 9.23
N VAL A 362 -12.21 -20.86 9.48
CA VAL A 362 -12.47 -19.74 10.38
C VAL A 362 -13.50 -20.14 11.42
N GLU A 363 -13.00 -20.43 12.63
CA GLU A 363 -13.81 -20.91 13.76
C GLU A 363 -14.33 -19.78 14.66
N ASP A 364 -13.81 -18.57 14.51
CA ASP A 364 -14.27 -17.40 15.26
C ASP A 364 -15.26 -16.58 14.41
N LYS A 365 -16.52 -16.55 14.83
CA LYS A 365 -17.61 -15.84 14.14
C LYS A 365 -17.41 -14.32 14.11
N SER A 366 -16.53 -13.77 14.96
CA SER A 366 -16.28 -12.33 15.04
C SER A 366 -15.25 -11.83 14.01
N ILE A 367 -14.52 -12.74 13.34
CA ILE A 367 -13.53 -12.40 12.32
C ILE A 367 -14.23 -12.07 10.99
N ASN A 368 -13.89 -10.92 10.42
CA ASN A 368 -14.49 -10.40 9.19
C ASN A 368 -13.60 -10.62 7.96
N PHE A 369 -14.11 -11.26 6.90
CA PHE A 369 -13.47 -11.22 5.58
C PHE A 369 -13.85 -9.95 4.82
N THR A 370 -12.86 -9.22 4.31
CA THR A 370 -13.06 -8.00 3.51
C THR A 370 -12.02 -7.94 2.40
N GLU A 371 -12.39 -7.95 1.12
CA GLU A 371 -11.42 -7.90 0.01
C GLU A 371 -11.71 -6.78 -1.01
N SER A 372 -10.66 -6.34 -1.69
CA SER A 372 -10.61 -5.10 -2.50
C SER A 372 -10.98 -5.28 -3.99
N GLY A 373 -11.41 -6.48 -4.40
CA GLY A 373 -11.95 -6.74 -5.75
C GLY A 373 -10.95 -7.32 -6.78
N GLU A 374 -9.81 -7.85 -6.35
CA GLU A 374 -8.93 -8.66 -7.23
C GLU A 374 -9.33 -10.14 -7.28
N ALA A 375 -8.94 -10.84 -8.35
CA ALA A 375 -9.34 -12.24 -8.60
C ALA A 375 -8.63 -13.23 -7.65
N VAL A 376 -9.37 -13.79 -6.70
CA VAL A 376 -8.90 -14.86 -5.79
C VAL A 376 -8.56 -16.13 -6.58
N THR A 377 -7.49 -16.84 -6.21
CA THR A 377 -7.11 -18.13 -6.81
C THR A 377 -8.26 -19.12 -6.78
N SER A 378 -8.57 -19.69 -7.94
CA SER A 378 -9.86 -20.33 -8.26
C SER A 378 -10.14 -21.70 -7.61
N ASN A 379 -9.43 -22.11 -6.55
CA ASN A 379 -9.53 -23.48 -6.00
C ASN A 379 -9.40 -23.62 -4.46
N ILE A 380 -9.55 -22.54 -3.68
CA ILE A 380 -9.51 -22.64 -2.22
C ILE A 380 -10.89 -23.00 -1.63
N THR A 381 -10.92 -23.89 -0.62
CA THR A 381 -12.13 -24.21 0.16
C THR A 381 -12.15 -23.38 1.45
N ILE A 382 -13.19 -22.57 1.64
CA ILE A 382 -13.41 -21.79 2.86
C ILE A 382 -14.33 -22.57 3.80
N ARG A 383 -13.90 -22.80 5.04
CA ARG A 383 -14.72 -23.41 6.09
C ARG A 383 -15.09 -22.38 7.14
N GLY A 384 -16.37 -22.27 7.46
CA GLY A 384 -16.85 -21.31 8.44
C GLY A 384 -18.30 -21.57 8.84
N TYR A 385 -18.86 -20.74 9.69
CA TYR A 385 -20.28 -20.85 10.06
C TYR A 385 -21.18 -20.22 9.00
N ARG A 386 -22.42 -20.71 8.88
CA ARG A 386 -23.44 -20.07 8.05
C ARG A 386 -23.72 -18.66 8.56
N SER A 387 -24.10 -17.77 7.65
CA SER A 387 -24.33 -16.33 7.87
C SER A 387 -23.11 -15.58 8.42
N SER A 388 -21.90 -16.12 8.26
CA SER A 388 -20.64 -15.43 8.58
C SER A 388 -20.07 -14.71 7.36
N THR A 389 -19.17 -13.76 7.60
CA THR A 389 -18.41 -13.10 6.52
C THR A 389 -17.58 -14.08 5.68
N ALA A 390 -17.17 -15.23 6.25
CA ALA A 390 -16.48 -16.29 5.53
C ALA A 390 -17.37 -16.97 4.47
N GLN A 391 -18.67 -17.15 4.78
CA GLN A 391 -19.63 -17.66 3.80
C GLN A 391 -19.88 -16.65 2.69
N ILE A 392 -20.02 -15.38 3.05
CA ILE A 392 -20.23 -14.28 2.11
C ILE A 392 -19.04 -14.19 1.15
N PHE A 393 -17.82 -14.16 1.68
CA PHE A 393 -16.59 -14.17 0.90
C PHE A 393 -16.50 -15.36 -0.07
N ALA A 394 -16.80 -16.57 0.40
CA ALA A 394 -16.78 -17.73 -0.47
C ALA A 394 -17.80 -17.64 -1.61
N THR A 395 -18.96 -17.02 -1.34
CA THR A 395 -20.02 -16.81 -2.33
C THR A 395 -19.62 -15.76 -3.35
N ASP A 396 -19.15 -14.59 -2.91
CA ASP A 396 -18.78 -13.45 -3.76
C ASP A 396 -17.69 -13.80 -4.78
N TYR A 397 -16.80 -14.72 -4.41
CA TYR A 397 -15.66 -15.15 -5.25
C TYR A 397 -15.85 -16.54 -5.88
N SER A 398 -17.06 -17.12 -5.83
CA SER A 398 -17.35 -18.45 -6.39
C SER A 398 -16.42 -19.57 -5.88
N LEU A 399 -16.02 -19.48 -4.61
CA LEU A 399 -15.18 -20.46 -3.92
C LEU A 399 -16.02 -21.56 -3.28
N LYS A 400 -15.42 -22.71 -3.01
CA LYS A 400 -16.10 -23.79 -2.29
C LYS A 400 -16.26 -23.41 -0.82
N PHE A 401 -17.49 -23.46 -0.28
CA PHE A 401 -17.77 -23.24 1.15
C PHE A 401 -18.17 -24.53 1.86
N GLU A 402 -17.61 -24.80 3.04
CA GLU A 402 -18.01 -25.91 3.93
C GLU A 402 -18.45 -25.36 5.30
N SER A 403 -19.68 -25.67 5.72
CA SER A 403 -20.24 -25.18 6.97
C SER A 403 -19.70 -25.93 8.19
N LEU A 404 -19.38 -25.18 9.26
CA LEU A 404 -19.02 -25.71 10.58
C LEU A 404 -20.23 -25.88 11.52
N ASP A 405 -21.44 -25.57 11.07
CA ASP A 405 -22.65 -25.73 11.89
C ASP A 405 -22.96 -27.22 12.06
N GLY A 406 -22.62 -27.77 13.22
CA GLY A 406 -23.13 -29.03 13.74
C GLY A 406 -23.13 -30.21 12.76
N SER A 407 -22.09 -31.03 12.79
CA SER A 407 -22.20 -32.42 12.38
C SER A 407 -23.27 -33.13 13.22
N SER A 408 -24.36 -33.58 12.61
CA SER A 408 -25.05 -34.81 13.05
C SER A 408 -25.88 -35.45 11.93
N GLU A 409 -25.35 -36.58 11.44
CA GLU A 409 -26.02 -37.80 10.95
C GLU A 409 -26.85 -37.81 9.66
N GLY A 410 -26.41 -38.67 8.74
CA GLY A 410 -27.19 -39.18 7.61
C GLY A 410 -26.31 -39.88 6.57
N GLY A 411 -25.84 -41.09 6.87
CA GLY A 411 -25.08 -41.90 5.89
C GLY A 411 -25.92 -42.30 4.67
N GLY A 412 -25.25 -42.46 3.52
CA GLY A 412 -25.89 -42.98 2.31
C GLY A 412 -25.10 -42.72 1.02
N THR A 413 -24.08 -43.53 0.78
CA THR A 413 -23.62 -44.07 -0.52
C THR A 413 -23.83 -43.29 -1.83
N GLU A 414 -22.69 -42.99 -2.46
CA GLU A 414 -22.30 -43.24 -3.87
C GLU A 414 -23.24 -43.00 -5.07
N ASN A 415 -22.59 -42.41 -6.09
CA ASN A 415 -22.68 -42.60 -7.55
C ASN A 415 -23.55 -41.65 -8.40
N GLY A 416 -22.84 -40.79 -9.14
CA GLY A 416 -22.84 -40.86 -10.61
C GLY A 416 -23.50 -39.70 -11.36
N GLY A 417 -22.77 -39.13 -12.34
CA GLY A 417 -23.39 -38.65 -13.58
C GLY A 417 -22.98 -37.26 -14.08
N ASN A 418 -22.28 -37.26 -15.22
CA ASN A 418 -21.94 -36.14 -16.12
C ASN A 418 -23.07 -35.15 -16.50
N GLY A 419 -22.65 -33.96 -16.95
CA GLY A 419 -23.38 -33.09 -17.90
C GLY A 419 -23.09 -31.61 -17.65
N ASP A 420 -22.15 -31.01 -18.38
CA ASP A 420 -22.37 -30.18 -19.59
C ASP A 420 -22.84 -28.74 -19.28
N GLY A 421 -22.19 -27.79 -19.96
CA GLY A 421 -22.22 -26.38 -19.64
C GLY A 421 -23.46 -25.62 -20.10
N SER A 422 -23.64 -24.42 -19.56
CA SER A 422 -24.15 -23.26 -20.27
C SER A 422 -24.14 -22.06 -19.35
N SER A 423 -23.66 -20.94 -19.89
CA SER A 423 -23.91 -19.59 -19.44
C SER A 423 -25.34 -19.36 -18.95
N GLY A 424 -25.48 -18.65 -17.83
CA GLY A 424 -26.75 -18.15 -17.32
C GLY A 424 -26.51 -17.15 -16.21
N ASN A 425 -26.25 -15.90 -16.59
CA ASN A 425 -26.32 -14.75 -15.70
C ASN A 425 -27.79 -14.56 -15.28
N THR A 426 -28.11 -14.69 -13.98
CA THR A 426 -29.38 -14.21 -13.42
C THR A 426 -29.14 -13.70 -12.00
N ASP A 427 -29.55 -12.44 -11.78
CA ASP A 427 -29.69 -11.75 -10.49
C ASP A 427 -29.99 -12.69 -9.32
N GLU A 428 -29.11 -12.72 -8.32
CA GLU A 428 -29.45 -13.28 -7.01
C GLU A 428 -29.51 -12.14 -5.97
N SER A 429 -30.70 -11.56 -5.84
CA SER A 429 -31.12 -10.82 -4.66
C SER A 429 -30.90 -11.66 -3.40
N GLN A 430 -30.35 -11.08 -2.32
CA GLN A 430 -30.24 -11.73 -1.01
C GLN A 430 -31.58 -12.39 -0.62
N LYS A 431 -31.62 -13.72 -0.65
CA LYS A 431 -32.80 -14.49 -0.26
C LYS A 431 -32.67 -14.85 1.22
N ILE A 432 -33.54 -14.27 2.05
CA ILE A 432 -33.69 -14.66 3.46
C ILE A 432 -34.88 -15.62 3.52
N ASP A 433 -34.61 -16.91 3.65
CA ASP A 433 -35.67 -17.92 3.82
C ASP A 433 -36.18 -17.89 5.27
N ILE A 434 -37.45 -17.51 5.45
CA ILE A 434 -38.15 -17.54 6.74
C ILE A 434 -38.92 -18.86 6.81
N THR A 435 -38.43 -19.83 7.61
CA THR A 435 -39.14 -21.10 7.83
C THR A 435 -39.65 -21.19 9.27
N GLY A 436 -40.94 -21.48 9.43
CA GLY A 436 -41.57 -21.74 10.73
C GLY A 436 -42.80 -22.63 10.59
N ASP A 437 -43.12 -23.40 11.63
CA ASP A 437 -44.32 -24.23 11.68
C ASP A 437 -45.58 -23.38 11.92
N VAL A 438 -46.61 -23.62 11.11
CA VAL A 438 -47.89 -22.91 11.17
C VAL A 438 -48.73 -23.49 12.31
N SER A 439 -48.89 -22.73 13.39
CA SER A 439 -49.89 -22.99 14.43
C SER A 439 -50.74 -21.74 14.66
N SER A 440 -52.04 -21.96 14.86
CA SER A 440 -53.15 -21.11 14.47
C SER A 440 -53.36 -19.77 15.21
N THR A 441 -52.36 -19.15 15.85
CA THR A 441 -52.67 -17.88 16.55
C THR A 441 -51.55 -16.87 16.84
N LEU A 442 -50.26 -17.12 16.57
CA LEU A 442 -49.22 -16.08 16.73
C LEU A 442 -47.88 -16.54 16.15
N ILE A 443 -47.29 -15.81 15.21
CA ILE A 443 -45.91 -16.06 14.74
C ILE A 443 -45.02 -14.89 15.15
N ILE A 444 -44.33 -15.02 16.29
CA ILE A 444 -43.26 -14.09 16.68
C ILE A 444 -41.99 -14.53 15.93
N VAL A 445 -41.62 -13.79 14.88
CA VAL A 445 -40.36 -14.02 14.18
C VAL A 445 -39.29 -13.14 14.81
N THR A 446 -38.42 -13.73 15.64
CA THR A 446 -37.19 -13.06 16.06
C THR A 446 -36.09 -13.44 15.08
N VAL A 447 -35.92 -12.64 14.03
CA VAL A 447 -34.81 -12.80 13.09
C VAL A 447 -33.54 -12.23 13.73
N PRO A 448 -32.40 -12.95 13.78
CA PRO A 448 -31.13 -12.35 14.17
C PRO A 448 -30.55 -11.57 12.99
N THR A 449 -31.25 -10.56 12.49
CA THR A 449 -30.70 -9.70 11.43
C THR A 449 -29.98 -8.56 12.10
N SER A 450 -28.70 -8.74 12.46
CA SER A 450 -27.81 -7.61 12.70
C SER A 450 -27.75 -6.80 11.41
N VAL A 451 -28.53 -5.73 11.30
CA VAL A 451 -28.38 -4.81 10.18
C VAL A 451 -27.26 -3.84 10.50
N SER A 452 -26.24 -3.84 9.65
CA SER A 452 -25.00 -3.11 9.80
C SER A 452 -24.86 -2.10 8.67
N PHE A 453 -24.71 -0.82 8.98
CA PHE A 453 -24.47 0.23 7.98
C PHE A 453 -23.30 1.12 8.38
N ALA A 454 -22.57 1.60 7.38
CA ALA A 454 -21.45 2.53 7.54
C ALA A 454 -21.95 3.97 7.42
N ILE A 455 -21.63 4.81 8.41
CA ILE A 455 -21.91 6.24 8.34
C ILE A 455 -20.66 6.98 7.88
N LYS A 456 -20.73 7.67 6.74
CA LYS A 456 -19.64 8.53 6.24
C LYS A 456 -19.63 9.86 6.99
N THR A 457 -18.49 10.22 7.58
CA THR A 457 -18.30 11.52 8.23
C THR A 457 -18.32 12.66 7.19
N ASN A 458 -19.12 13.70 7.42
CA ASN A 458 -19.17 14.95 6.65
C ASN A 458 -19.52 14.85 5.14
N SER A 459 -20.35 13.89 4.70
CA SER A 459 -20.90 13.90 3.33
C SER A 459 -22.30 14.50 3.29
N GLU A 460 -22.53 15.53 2.46
CA GLU A 460 -23.87 16.07 2.18
C GLU A 460 -24.68 15.18 1.22
N VAL A 461 -24.03 14.18 0.59
CA VAL A 461 -24.61 13.28 -0.42
C VAL A 461 -24.57 11.83 0.10
N ASN A 462 -25.75 11.20 0.25
CA ASN A 462 -25.98 9.80 0.68
C ASN A 462 -25.18 9.32 1.92
N PRO A 463 -25.53 9.79 3.14
CA PRO A 463 -24.85 9.39 4.38
C PRO A 463 -25.31 8.02 4.93
N PHE A 464 -26.41 7.46 4.40
CA PHE A 464 -26.96 6.15 4.77
C PHE A 464 -27.06 5.28 3.51
N VAL A 465 -26.21 4.27 3.40
CA VAL A 465 -26.22 3.31 2.29
C VAL A 465 -26.81 2.00 2.80
N SER A 466 -28.04 1.69 2.39
CA SER A 466 -28.68 0.39 2.63
C SER A 466 -28.86 -0.34 1.30
N VAL A 467 -28.55 -1.65 1.29
CA VAL A 467 -28.89 -2.52 0.16
C VAL A 467 -30.35 -2.94 0.33
N PRO A 468 -31.20 -2.83 -0.71
CA PRO A 468 -32.56 -3.36 -0.63
C PRO A 468 -32.55 -4.88 -0.38
N PHE A 469 -33.54 -5.37 0.36
CA PHE A 469 -33.79 -6.79 0.54
C PHE A 469 -35.25 -7.10 0.17
N SER A 470 -35.53 -8.35 -0.20
CA SER A 470 -36.88 -8.76 -0.57
C SER A 470 -37.48 -9.73 0.45
N VAL A 471 -38.73 -9.49 0.83
CA VAL A 471 -39.54 -10.46 1.55
C VAL A 471 -40.32 -11.28 0.52
N GLN A 472 -40.16 -12.60 0.54
CA GLN A 472 -40.88 -13.51 -0.34
C GLN A 472 -41.95 -14.26 0.46
N ASN A 473 -43.19 -14.25 -0.04
CA ASN A 473 -44.27 -15.07 0.49
C ASN A 473 -44.45 -16.31 -0.39
N GLU A 474 -43.87 -17.43 0.02
CA GLU A 474 -44.02 -18.71 -0.69
C GLU A 474 -45.33 -19.46 -0.35
N SER A 475 -46.18 -18.86 0.49
CA SER A 475 -47.45 -19.47 0.87
C SER A 475 -48.56 -19.22 -0.16
N LYS A 476 -49.58 -20.08 -0.13
CA LYS A 476 -50.77 -19.97 -1.00
C LYS A 476 -51.78 -18.92 -0.55
N ALA A 477 -51.54 -18.27 0.59
CA ALA A 477 -52.36 -17.21 1.13
C ALA A 477 -51.53 -15.92 1.24
N PRO A 478 -52.15 -14.75 1.09
CA PRO A 478 -51.41 -13.51 1.18
C PRO A 478 -51.18 -13.19 2.68
N VAL A 479 -49.99 -12.69 3.06
CA VAL A 479 -49.59 -12.45 4.46
C VAL A 479 -49.42 -10.96 4.75
N ASP A 480 -49.54 -10.59 6.02
CA ASP A 480 -49.19 -9.26 6.52
C ASP A 480 -47.95 -9.39 7.42
N VAL A 481 -46.90 -8.64 7.08
CA VAL A 481 -45.68 -8.52 7.89
C VAL A 481 -45.81 -7.28 8.76
N GLU A 482 -46.20 -7.48 10.01
CA GLU A 482 -46.35 -6.43 11.01
C GLU A 482 -44.98 -6.02 11.56
N VAL A 483 -44.66 -4.73 11.45
CA VAL A 483 -43.43 -4.15 11.96
C VAL A 483 -43.64 -3.77 13.42
N LEU A 484 -42.83 -4.33 14.33
CA LEU A 484 -42.90 -4.04 15.77
C LEU A 484 -41.85 -2.99 16.20
N GLY A 485 -40.68 -2.99 15.54
CA GLY A 485 -39.64 -1.99 15.75
C GLY A 485 -38.22 -2.55 15.69
N PHE A 486 -37.24 -1.69 15.94
CA PHE A 486 -35.82 -2.01 16.00
C PHE A 486 -35.29 -1.85 17.41
N GLN A 487 -34.35 -2.71 17.79
CA GLN A 487 -33.65 -2.65 19.08
C GLN A 487 -32.14 -2.71 18.85
N ALA A 488 -31.38 -1.80 19.46
CA ALA A 488 -29.94 -1.78 19.36
C ALA A 488 -29.32 -3.01 20.06
N ASN A 489 -28.30 -3.60 19.43
CA ASN A 489 -27.50 -4.63 20.09
C ASN A 489 -26.80 -4.05 21.34
N PRO A 490 -26.39 -4.89 22.32
CA PRO A 490 -25.73 -4.43 23.54
C PRO A 490 -24.54 -3.47 23.30
N ASP A 491 -23.75 -3.72 22.26
CA ASP A 491 -22.55 -2.93 21.93
C ASP A 491 -22.84 -1.74 20.98
N THR A 492 -24.10 -1.55 20.61
CA THR A 492 -24.54 -0.46 19.74
C THR A 492 -24.89 0.77 20.57
N SER A 493 -24.08 1.81 20.37
CA SER A 493 -24.13 3.06 21.13
C SER A 493 -25.32 3.94 20.76
N ALA A 494 -25.71 3.94 19.48
CA ALA A 494 -26.81 4.74 18.98
C ALA A 494 -28.14 4.00 19.21
N LYS A 495 -28.96 4.55 20.09
CA LYS A 495 -30.27 4.00 20.42
C LYS A 495 -31.36 4.49 19.46
N VAL A 496 -32.33 3.62 19.18
CA VAL A 496 -33.46 3.93 18.32
C VAL A 496 -34.38 4.92 19.03
N VAL A 497 -34.58 6.10 18.44
CA VAL A 497 -35.47 7.14 18.95
C VAL A 497 -36.57 7.44 17.92
N ASP A 498 -37.64 8.09 18.37
CA ASP A 498 -38.75 8.48 17.49
C ASP A 498 -38.26 9.37 16.34
N ALA A 499 -38.63 9.02 15.10
CA ALA A 499 -38.25 9.76 13.89
C ALA A 499 -38.72 11.22 13.88
N LYS A 500 -39.77 11.55 14.66
CA LYS A 500 -40.33 12.90 14.84
C LYS A 500 -39.68 13.67 15.99
N LYS A 501 -38.73 13.08 16.72
CA LYS A 501 -37.99 13.76 17.80
C LYS A 501 -37.27 15.01 17.32
N TYR A 502 -36.84 15.03 16.06
CA TYR A 502 -36.25 16.19 15.39
C TYR A 502 -36.92 16.41 14.03
N SER A 503 -36.93 17.65 13.55
CA SER A 503 -37.28 17.93 12.15
C SER A 503 -36.24 17.32 11.21
N ASP A 504 -36.60 17.06 9.95
CA ASP A 504 -35.68 16.50 8.95
C ASP A 504 -34.38 17.33 8.79
N THR A 505 -34.49 18.66 8.98
CA THR A 505 -33.33 19.56 8.95
C THR A 505 -32.52 19.56 10.24
N ASP A 506 -33.14 19.28 11.39
CA ASP A 506 -32.46 19.31 12.69
C ASP A 506 -31.76 17.99 13.01
N TRP A 507 -32.22 16.88 12.44
CA TRP A 507 -31.49 15.61 12.43
C TRP A 507 -30.04 15.80 11.99
N ARG A 508 -29.82 16.55 10.91
CA ARG A 508 -28.47 16.79 10.37
C ARG A 508 -27.58 17.67 11.25
N LYS A 509 -28.17 18.43 12.19
CA LYS A 509 -27.48 19.41 13.05
C LYS A 509 -27.17 18.87 14.45
N LEU A 510 -27.44 17.59 14.71
CA LEU A 510 -27.14 17.00 16.01
C LEU A 510 -25.64 17.11 16.34
N SER A 511 -25.34 17.39 17.61
CA SER A 511 -23.96 17.42 18.11
C SER A 511 -23.31 16.04 17.98
N ALA A 512 -21.98 15.97 18.11
CA ALA A 512 -21.30 14.69 17.97
C ALA A 512 -21.73 13.66 19.02
N SER A 513 -21.94 14.09 20.26
CA SER A 513 -22.45 13.23 21.33
C SER A 513 -23.85 12.69 21.01
N LYS A 514 -24.73 13.50 20.41
CA LYS A 514 -26.09 13.06 20.06
C LYS A 514 -26.09 12.16 18.82
N SER A 515 -25.25 12.47 17.84
CA SER A 515 -25.08 11.65 16.63
C SER A 515 -24.64 10.22 17.00
N GLU A 516 -23.77 10.09 17.99
CA GLU A 516 -23.27 8.79 18.48
C GLU A 516 -24.29 7.98 19.31
N GLN A 517 -25.38 8.63 19.77
CA GLN A 517 -26.32 8.08 20.74
C GLN A 517 -27.75 7.95 20.22
N GLU A 518 -28.11 8.61 19.12
CA GLU A 518 -29.50 8.67 18.66
C GLU A 518 -29.62 8.43 17.15
N ILE A 519 -30.50 7.52 16.78
CA ILE A 519 -30.88 7.25 15.39
C ILE A 519 -32.37 6.95 15.30
N ALA A 520 -33.02 7.31 14.20
CA ALA A 520 -34.31 6.76 13.83
C ALA A 520 -34.13 5.79 12.67
N LEU A 521 -34.75 4.61 12.76
CA LEU A 521 -34.69 3.55 11.74
C LEU A 521 -36.09 3.22 11.23
N GLY A 522 -36.23 2.93 9.95
CA GLY A 522 -37.50 2.57 9.34
C GLY A 522 -37.36 1.71 8.10
N LEU A 523 -38.46 1.08 7.69
CA LEU A 523 -38.55 0.28 6.47
C LEU A 523 -39.28 1.08 5.40
N ASN A 524 -38.58 1.42 4.32
CA ASN A 524 -39.14 2.08 3.16
C ASN A 524 -39.67 1.02 2.18
N VAL A 525 -40.98 1.09 1.92
CA VAL A 525 -41.71 0.23 0.99
C VAL A 525 -42.52 1.12 0.07
N ASP A 526 -42.33 0.97 -1.24
CA ASP A 526 -43.00 1.77 -2.28
C ASP A 526 -42.91 3.30 -2.06
N GLY A 527 -41.82 3.79 -1.47
CA GLY A 527 -41.60 5.21 -1.21
C GLY A 527 -42.23 5.75 0.08
N SER A 528 -42.86 4.90 0.89
CA SER A 528 -43.36 5.23 2.23
C SER A 528 -42.56 4.51 3.31
N THR A 529 -42.19 5.23 4.37
CA THR A 529 -41.32 4.68 5.43
C THR A 529 -42.10 4.40 6.70
N ILE A 530 -42.10 3.12 7.13
CA ILE A 530 -42.61 2.68 8.42
C ILE A 530 -41.49 2.88 9.45
N TRP A 531 -41.60 3.95 10.25
CA TRP A 531 -40.59 4.29 11.25
C TRP A 531 -40.76 3.49 12.54
N SER A 532 -39.67 2.97 13.06
CA SER A 532 -39.63 2.31 14.37
C SER A 532 -40.08 3.26 15.49
N PRO A 533 -40.79 2.75 16.52
CA PRO A 533 -40.89 3.44 17.79
C PRO A 533 -39.51 3.55 18.44
N ALA A 534 -39.39 4.47 19.41
CA ALA A 534 -38.22 4.55 20.26
C ALA A 534 -38.05 3.25 21.04
N GLU A 535 -36.82 2.76 21.13
CA GLU A 535 -36.55 1.56 21.93
C GLU A 535 -36.60 1.88 23.42
N ILE A 536 -37.10 0.92 24.20
CA ILE A 536 -37.15 0.97 25.66
C ILE A 536 -36.14 -0.05 26.17
N GLU A 537 -35.24 0.40 27.05
CA GLU A 537 -34.17 -0.45 27.58
C GLU A 537 -34.75 -1.65 28.34
N GLY A 538 -34.33 -2.86 27.95
CA GLY A 538 -34.78 -4.11 28.57
C GLY A 538 -36.15 -4.61 28.10
N GLU A 539 -36.84 -3.90 27.21
CA GLU A 539 -38.14 -4.31 26.67
C GLU A 539 -38.02 -4.69 25.19
N THR A 540 -38.64 -5.82 24.81
CA THR A 540 -38.75 -6.22 23.40
C THR A 540 -39.96 -5.54 22.76
N PRO A 541 -39.81 -4.85 21.61
CA PRO A 541 -40.95 -4.26 20.90
C PRO A 541 -42.04 -5.29 20.61
N ASN A 542 -43.26 -5.01 21.03
CA ASN A 542 -44.40 -5.94 20.96
C ASN A 542 -45.68 -5.33 20.39
N THR A 543 -45.66 -4.03 20.08
CA THR A 543 -46.80 -3.27 19.54
C THR A 543 -46.63 -3.12 18.04
N VAL A 544 -47.68 -3.41 17.29
CA VAL A 544 -47.70 -3.26 15.83
C VAL A 544 -47.70 -1.78 15.47
N VAL A 545 -46.73 -1.39 14.66
CA VAL A 545 -46.57 -0.01 14.16
C VAL A 545 -47.38 0.17 12.89
N ASP A 546 -47.15 -0.73 11.93
CA ASP A 546 -47.82 -0.81 10.64
C ASP A 546 -47.55 -2.19 10.03
N SER A 547 -48.19 -2.53 8.91
CA SER A 547 -48.01 -3.81 8.23
C SER A 547 -47.64 -3.67 6.76
N ILE A 548 -46.84 -4.63 6.27
CA ILE A 548 -46.44 -4.75 4.87
C ILE A 548 -47.18 -5.94 4.27
N ARG A 549 -48.07 -5.65 3.32
CA ARG A 549 -48.82 -6.66 2.57
C ARG A 549 -47.91 -7.39 1.58
N VAL A 550 -47.84 -8.72 1.66
CA VAL A 550 -47.16 -9.55 0.66
C VAL A 550 -48.13 -10.58 0.08
N ASP A 551 -48.47 -10.39 -1.19
CA ASP A 551 -49.41 -11.26 -1.90
C ASP A 551 -48.94 -12.71 -1.95
N ARG A 552 -49.87 -13.65 -2.17
CA ARG A 552 -49.57 -15.08 -2.30
C ARG A 552 -48.55 -15.32 -3.41
N LEU A 553 -47.53 -16.15 -3.15
CA LEU A 553 -46.44 -16.40 -4.11
C LEU A 553 -45.76 -15.12 -4.63
N GLY A 554 -45.88 -14.02 -3.89
CA GLY A 554 -45.40 -12.70 -4.25
C GLY A 554 -44.15 -12.31 -3.48
N SER A 555 -43.54 -11.21 -3.90
CA SER A 555 -42.39 -10.62 -3.22
C SER A 555 -42.58 -9.12 -3.02
N LYS A 556 -41.93 -8.59 -1.98
CA LYS A 556 -41.89 -7.16 -1.70
C LYS A 556 -40.46 -6.72 -1.45
N GLU A 557 -39.97 -5.77 -2.24
CA GLU A 557 -38.68 -5.11 -2.00
C GLU A 557 -38.84 -4.10 -0.85
N ILE A 558 -37.89 -4.12 0.08
CA ILE A 558 -37.84 -3.27 1.26
C ILE A 558 -36.44 -2.65 1.34
N LYS A 559 -36.39 -1.34 1.63
CA LYS A 559 -35.14 -0.61 1.87
C LYS A 559 -35.09 -0.15 3.31
N LEU A 560 -33.96 -0.35 3.98
CA LEU A 560 -33.76 0.27 5.29
C LEU A 560 -33.55 1.78 5.11
N GLU A 561 -34.13 2.59 5.97
CA GLU A 561 -33.95 4.03 6.00
C GLU A 561 -33.55 4.49 7.41
N GLY A 562 -32.66 5.48 7.48
CA GLY A 562 -32.14 6.00 8.74
C GLY A 562 -32.11 7.53 8.78
N LYS A 563 -32.58 8.12 9.88
CA LYS A 563 -32.37 9.53 10.22
C LYS A 563 -31.36 9.64 11.35
N HIS A 564 -30.29 10.38 11.14
CA HIS A 564 -29.17 10.48 12.08
C HIS A 564 -28.44 11.83 11.97
N GLY A 565 -27.61 12.13 12.97
CA GLY A 565 -26.70 13.28 12.97
C GLY A 565 -25.55 13.15 11.99
N MET A 566 -24.96 14.27 11.55
CA MET A 566 -23.84 14.24 10.60
C MET A 566 -22.46 14.17 11.29
N ALA A 567 -22.40 14.41 12.60
CA ALA A 567 -21.16 14.63 13.34
C ALA A 567 -20.68 13.38 14.09
N PHE A 568 -20.36 12.27 13.42
CA PHE A 568 -19.74 11.12 14.09
C PHE A 568 -18.24 11.37 14.33
N LYS A 569 -17.69 11.00 15.50
CA LYS A 569 -16.24 11.18 15.76
C LYS A 569 -15.38 10.21 14.96
N GLN A 570 -15.92 9.06 14.55
CA GLN A 570 -15.26 8.05 13.73
C GLN A 570 -16.30 7.19 12.99
N SER A 571 -15.88 6.56 11.89
CA SER A 571 -16.69 5.56 11.18
C SER A 571 -16.95 4.36 12.11
N LYS A 572 -18.19 3.87 12.15
CA LYS A 572 -18.57 2.72 12.98
C LYS A 572 -19.70 1.96 12.32
N VAL A 573 -19.73 0.65 12.55
CA VAL A 573 -20.85 -0.22 12.19
C VAL A 573 -21.81 -0.29 13.39
N LEU A 574 -23.10 -0.02 13.15
CA LEU A 574 -24.14 -0.09 14.17
C LEU A 574 -25.03 -1.28 13.88
N GLY A 575 -25.27 -2.15 14.88
CA GLY A 575 -26.04 -3.38 14.74
C GLY A 575 -27.37 -3.32 15.48
N TYR A 576 -28.46 -3.67 14.81
CA TYR A 576 -29.81 -3.68 15.38
C TYR A 576 -30.48 -5.02 15.17
N LYS A 577 -31.39 -5.40 16.06
CA LYS A 577 -32.37 -6.46 15.86
C LYS A 577 -33.66 -5.87 15.31
N MET A 578 -34.22 -6.49 14.28
CA MET A 578 -35.52 -6.11 13.72
C MET A 578 -36.58 -7.07 14.26
N HIS A 579 -37.64 -6.51 14.85
CA HIS A 579 -38.76 -7.27 15.39
C HIS A 579 -39.96 -7.16 14.46
N ILE A 580 -40.40 -8.30 13.94
CA ILE A 580 -41.57 -8.41 13.07
C ILE A 580 -42.49 -9.54 13.56
N ARG A 581 -43.77 -9.42 13.23
CA ARG A 581 -44.76 -10.50 13.35
C ARG A 581 -45.33 -10.76 11.96
N VAL A 582 -45.63 -12.01 11.65
CA VAL A 582 -46.27 -12.37 10.37
C VAL A 582 -47.61 -13.01 10.66
N GLU A 583 -48.66 -12.48 10.06
CA GLU A 583 -50.03 -13.02 10.19
C GLU A 583 -50.63 -13.29 8.81
N LEU A 584 -51.61 -14.19 8.75
CA LEU A 584 -52.44 -14.34 7.55
C LEU A 584 -53.27 -13.08 7.43
N ALA A 585 -53.25 -12.43 6.27
CA ALA A 585 -54.10 -11.28 6.09
C ALA A 585 -55.56 -11.69 6.03
N SER A 586 -56.40 -10.88 6.66
CA SER A 586 -57.86 -11.03 6.73
C SER A 586 -58.54 -11.06 5.37
#